data_AF-A0AAW9IJI4-F1
#
_entry.id   AF-A0AAW9IJI4-F1
#
_cell.length_a   1.000
_cell.length_b   1.000
_cell.length_c   1.000
_cell.angle_alpha   90.00
_cell.angle_beta   90.00
_cell.angle_gamma   90.00
#
_symmetry.space_group_name_H-M   'P 1'
#
loop_
_entity.id
_entity.type
_entity.pdbx_description
1 polymer ?
#
loop_
_entity_poly.entity_id
_entity_poly.type
_entity_poly.pdbx_seq_one_letter_code
_entity_poly.pdbx_strand_id
1 'polypeptide(L)'
;ISVGIEQEQIKEDLTDVSLGIDLGLKILAICSDGTVFKNINKSNVVRKIEKRLKRLQKQVSRKYEKNKKGKEYVKTKNIIKLEKNIQQIHRRLANIRNNYLHKTTTSIVKTKPYRV
;
A
#
# COMPACT_ATOMS: atom_id res chain seq x y z
N ILE A 1 -9.87 20.31 8.75
CA ILE A 1 -11.34 20.29 8.88
C ILE A 1 -11.84 19.19 7.94
N SER A 2 -12.55 18.20 8.44
CA SER A 2 -13.27 17.20 7.65
C SER A 2 -14.75 17.34 7.96
N VAL A 3 -15.60 17.31 6.93
CA VAL A 3 -17.06 17.39 7.05
C VAL A 3 -17.63 16.08 6.51
N GLY A 4 -18.53 15.46 7.27
CA GLY A 4 -19.32 14.32 6.80
C GLY A 4 -20.68 14.82 6.31
N ILE A 5 -21.14 14.27 5.19
CA ILE A 5 -22.48 14.52 4.66
C ILE A 5 -23.17 13.17 4.47
N GLU A 6 -24.46 13.13 4.79
CA GLU A 6 -25.31 11.99 4.47
C GLU A 6 -25.81 12.16 3.03
N GLN A 7 -25.68 11.10 2.23
CA GLN A 7 -26.14 11.06 0.85
C GLN A 7 -27.01 9.82 0.66
N GLU A 8 -28.18 10.01 0.06
CA GLU A 8 -29.06 8.91 -0.30
C GLU A 8 -28.37 8.00 -1.34
N GLN A 9 -28.50 6.68 -1.15
CA GLN A 9 -27.93 5.70 -2.06
C GLN A 9 -28.73 5.64 -3.36
N ILE A 10 -28.12 6.08 -4.46
CA ILE A 10 -28.69 5.92 -5.80
C ILE A 10 -28.52 4.46 -6.22
N LYS A 11 -29.62 3.75 -6.47
CA LYS A 11 -29.57 2.41 -7.07
C LYS A 11 -29.18 2.55 -8.55
N GLU A 12 -28.05 1.96 -8.91
CA GLU A 12 -27.62 1.88 -10.31
C GLU A 12 -28.08 0.55 -10.93
N ASP A 13 -28.52 0.59 -12.18
CA ASP A 13 -28.80 -0.62 -12.95
C ASP A 13 -27.49 -1.38 -13.25
N LEU A 14 -27.50 -2.68 -12.94
CA LEU A 14 -26.40 -3.59 -13.22
C LEU A 14 -26.54 -4.15 -14.65
N THR A 15 -25.41 -4.55 -15.23
CA THR A 15 -25.39 -5.32 -16.48
C THR A 15 -25.63 -6.80 -16.18
N ASP A 16 -26.23 -7.55 -17.11
CA ASP A 16 -26.47 -9.01 -16.98
C ASP A 16 -25.17 -9.86 -17.01
N VAL A 17 -24.01 -9.23 -16.91
CA VAL A 17 -22.69 -9.87 -17.00
C VAL A 17 -22.25 -10.36 -15.62
N SER A 18 -21.81 -11.61 -15.56
CA SER A 18 -21.10 -12.19 -14.41
C SER A 18 -19.59 -12.03 -14.61
N LEU A 19 -18.87 -11.52 -13.61
CA LEU A 19 -17.45 -11.23 -13.66
C LEU A 19 -16.67 -12.10 -12.68
N GLY A 20 -15.94 -13.11 -13.16
CA GLY A 20 -15.03 -13.89 -12.32
C GLY A 20 -13.74 -13.13 -12.04
N ILE A 21 -13.25 -13.16 -10.80
CA ILE A 21 -11.99 -12.54 -10.39
C ILE A 21 -11.07 -13.59 -9.76
N ASP A 22 -9.90 -13.80 -10.37
CA ASP A 22 -8.83 -14.62 -9.81
C ASP A 22 -7.72 -13.75 -9.22
N LEU A 23 -7.30 -14.01 -7.98
CA LEU A 23 -6.30 -13.22 -7.25
C LEU A 23 -4.97 -13.96 -7.14
N GLY A 24 -3.85 -13.25 -7.36
CA GLY A 24 -2.54 -13.88 -7.40
C GLY A 24 -1.40 -13.11 -6.73
N LEU A 25 -0.29 -13.81 -6.53
CA LEU A 25 0.98 -13.22 -6.07
C LEU A 25 1.81 -12.68 -7.24
N LYS A 26 1.74 -13.32 -8.41
CA LYS A 26 2.48 -12.89 -9.61
C LYS A 26 1.84 -11.67 -10.25
N ILE A 27 0.54 -11.76 -10.46
CA ILE A 27 -0.38 -10.76 -11.00
C ILE A 27 -1.40 -10.52 -9.88
N LEU A 28 -1.83 -9.28 -9.64
CA LEU A 28 -2.73 -8.97 -8.52
C LEU A 28 -4.09 -9.64 -8.73
N ALA A 29 -4.72 -9.38 -9.88
CA ALA A 29 -6.03 -9.90 -10.23
C ALA A 29 -6.14 -10.12 -11.75
N ILE A 30 -6.85 -11.16 -12.16
CA ILE A 30 -7.27 -11.40 -13.55
C ILE A 30 -8.79 -11.53 -13.54
N CYS A 31 -9.45 -10.77 -14.40
CA CYS A 31 -10.89 -10.80 -14.56
C CYS A 31 -11.27 -11.64 -15.78
N SER A 32 -12.45 -12.27 -15.74
CA SER A 32 -12.95 -13.13 -16.83
C SER A 32 -13.20 -12.39 -18.15
N ASP A 33 -13.30 -11.06 -18.11
CA ASP A 33 -13.38 -10.14 -19.27
C ASP A 33 -12.03 -9.95 -19.98
N GLY A 34 -10.94 -10.56 -19.46
CA GLY A 34 -9.57 -10.41 -19.97
C GLY A 34 -8.79 -9.25 -19.34
N THR A 35 -9.38 -8.49 -18.41
CA THR A 35 -8.69 -7.40 -17.71
C THR A 35 -7.64 -7.97 -16.74
N VAL A 36 -6.41 -7.44 -16.82
CA VAL A 36 -5.28 -7.92 -16.00
C VAL A 36 -4.72 -6.79 -15.12
N PHE A 37 -4.83 -6.96 -13.81
CA PHE A 37 -4.26 -6.05 -12.82
C PHE A 37 -2.89 -6.53 -12.34
N LYS A 38 -1.83 -5.81 -12.69
CA LYS A 38 -0.45 -6.18 -12.34
C LYS A 38 -0.16 -5.96 -10.85
N ASN A 39 0.73 -6.77 -10.26
CA ASN A 39 1.10 -6.57 -8.86
C ASN A 39 1.98 -5.32 -8.66
N ILE A 40 1.43 -4.28 -8.01
CA ILE A 40 2.13 -3.01 -7.74
C ILE A 40 3.41 -3.17 -6.89
N ASN A 41 3.49 -4.21 -6.04
CA ASN A 41 4.67 -4.48 -5.23
C ASN A 41 5.89 -4.87 -6.09
N LYS A 42 5.65 -5.35 -7.31
CA LYS A 42 6.72 -5.68 -8.26
C LYS A 42 7.20 -4.47 -9.08
N SER A 43 6.56 -3.32 -8.95
CA SER A 43 6.97 -2.10 -9.66
C SER A 43 8.35 -1.62 -9.22
N ASN A 44 9.09 -1.01 -10.15
CA ASN A 44 10.42 -0.45 -9.87
C ASN A 44 10.38 0.64 -8.79
N VAL A 45 9.27 1.40 -8.72
CA VAL A 45 9.07 2.45 -7.71
C VAL A 45 8.97 1.85 -6.31
N VAL A 46 8.08 0.86 -6.11
CA VAL A 46 7.90 0.22 -4.79
C VAL A 46 9.18 -0.48 -4.36
N ARG A 47 9.82 -1.24 -5.25
CA ARG A 47 11.10 -1.92 -4.96
C ARG A 47 12.21 -0.94 -4.56
N LYS A 48 12.32 0.23 -5.20
CA LYS A 48 13.30 1.27 -4.82
C LYS A 48 13.02 1.80 -3.42
N ILE A 49 11.76 2.03 -3.07
CA ILE A 49 11.35 2.52 -1.75
C ILE A 49 11.62 1.45 -0.67
N GLU A 50 11.29 0.19 -0.93
CA GLU A 50 11.58 -0.93 0.00
C GLU A 50 13.08 -1.14 0.21
N LYS A 51 13.90 -1.03 -0.85
CA LYS A 51 15.37 -1.05 -0.72
C LYS A 51 15.87 0.08 0.17
N ARG A 52 15.31 1.28 0.04
CA ARG A 52 15.63 2.42 0.92
C ARG A 52 15.21 2.16 2.36
N LEU A 53 14.01 1.60 2.58
CA LEU A 53 13.52 1.21 3.90
C LEU A 53 14.49 0.26 4.59
N LYS A 54 14.89 -0.82 3.90
CA LYS A 54 15.87 -1.81 4.42
C LYS A 54 17.19 -1.17 4.81
N ARG A 55 17.72 -0.23 4.00
CA ARG A 55 18.95 0.50 4.31
C ARG A 55 18.83 1.34 5.57
N LEU A 56 17.71 2.06 5.73
CA LEU A 56 17.48 2.90 6.91
C LEU A 56 17.26 2.07 8.18
N GLN A 57 16.51 0.97 8.10
CA GLN A 57 16.35 0.03 9.23
C GLN A 57 17.71 -0.52 9.68
N LYS A 58 18.58 -0.94 8.75
CA LYS A 58 19.94 -1.39 9.06
C LYS A 58 20.79 -0.27 9.68
N GLN A 59 20.66 0.96 9.20
CA GLN A 59 21.37 2.11 9.76
C GLN A 59 20.93 2.43 11.19
N VAL A 60 19.62 2.36 11.47
CA VAL A 60 19.05 2.58 12.81
C VAL A 60 19.51 1.49 13.76
N SER A 61 19.39 0.21 13.38
CA SER A 61 19.86 -0.92 14.19
C SER A 61 21.33 -0.77 14.57
N ARG A 62 22.22 -0.47 13.62
CA ARG A 62 23.65 -0.22 13.90
C ARG A 62 23.88 0.96 14.86
N LYS A 63 23.05 2.00 14.78
CA LYS A 63 23.15 3.14 15.71
C LYS A 63 22.66 2.80 17.10
N TYR A 64 21.65 1.94 17.23
CA TYR A 64 21.23 1.45 18.55
C TYR A 64 22.36 0.68 19.23
N GLU A 65 22.99 -0.27 18.53
CA GLU A 65 24.13 -1.01 19.06
C GLU A 65 25.30 -0.08 19.43
N LYS A 66 25.65 0.89 18.57
CA LYS A 66 26.76 1.83 18.84
C LYS A 66 26.50 2.76 20.02
N ASN A 67 25.25 3.14 20.29
CA ASN A 67 24.91 4.08 21.38
C ASN A 67 24.54 3.38 22.69
N LYS A 68 24.84 2.09 22.80
CA LYS A 68 24.64 1.33 24.03
C LYS A 68 25.65 1.76 25.09
N LYS A 69 25.17 2.06 26.30
CA LYS A 69 25.99 2.31 27.49
C LYS A 69 25.68 1.20 28.51
N GLY A 70 26.58 0.21 28.60
CA GLY A 70 26.34 -0.99 29.40
C GLY A 70 25.14 -1.79 28.87
N LYS A 71 24.09 -1.92 29.68
CA LYS A 71 22.86 -2.65 29.30
C LYS A 71 21.80 -1.75 28.65
N GLU A 72 21.97 -0.43 28.71
CA GLU A 72 20.95 0.53 28.28
C GLU A 72 21.28 1.19 26.95
N TYR A 73 20.25 1.50 26.16
CA TYR A 73 20.39 2.21 24.89
C TYR A 73 20.15 3.70 25.07
N VAL A 74 21.08 4.53 24.63
CA VAL A 74 20.90 5.99 24.64
C VAL A 74 20.33 6.45 23.30
N LYS A 75 19.10 6.96 23.32
CA LYS A 75 18.44 7.47 22.12
C LYS A 75 18.92 8.88 21.79
N THR A 76 19.59 9.02 20.65
CA THR A 76 20.11 10.32 20.19
C THR A 76 19.12 11.02 19.24
N LYS A 77 19.23 12.36 19.09
CA LYS A 77 18.44 13.13 18.11
C LYS A 77 18.55 12.57 16.68
N ASN A 78 19.71 12.02 16.32
CA ASN A 78 19.94 11.38 15.02
C ASN A 78 19.14 10.08 14.83
N ILE A 79 18.98 9.27 15.89
CA ILE A 79 18.15 8.06 15.86
C ILE A 79 16.68 8.45 15.67
N ILE A 80 16.20 9.43 16.43
CA ILE A 80 14.81 9.95 16.31
C ILE A 80 14.53 10.44 14.88
N LYS A 81 15.47 11.19 14.29
CA LYS A 81 15.33 11.66 12.89
C LYS A 81 15.23 10.49 11.90
N LEU A 82 16.00 9.43 12.10
CA LEU A 82 15.95 8.25 11.22
C LEU A 82 14.65 7.45 11.37
N GLU A 83 14.15 7.28 12.59
CA GLU A 83 12.84 6.65 12.83
C GLU A 83 11.72 7.42 12.13
N LYS A 84 11.72 8.75 12.24
CA LYS A 84 10.75 9.60 11.53
C LYS A 84 10.82 9.40 10.01
N ASN A 85 12.02 9.26 9.44
CA ASN A 85 12.19 8.96 8.02
C ASN A 85 11.66 7.56 7.64
N ILE A 86 11.87 6.56 8.51
CA ILE A 86 11.33 5.21 8.32
C ILE A 86 9.80 5.26 8.33
N GLN A 87 9.19 5.94 9.30
CA GLN A 87 7.73 6.13 9.37
C GLN A 87 7.16 6.80 8.12
N GLN A 88 7.82 7.84 7.61
CA GLN A 88 7.41 8.50 6.35
C GLN A 88 7.45 7.56 5.15
N ILE A 89 8.44 6.64 5.10
CA ILE A 89 8.52 5.63 4.04
C ILE A 89 7.41 4.60 4.17
N HIS A 90 7.11 4.12 5.37
CA HIS A 90 5.96 3.24 5.61
C HIS A 90 4.66 3.88 5.14
N ARG A 91 4.42 5.14 5.53
CA ARG A 91 3.26 5.91 5.08
C ARG A 91 3.21 6.02 3.55
N ARG A 92 4.34 6.31 2.91
CA ARG A 92 4.41 6.39 1.44
C ARG A 92 4.06 5.05 0.77
N LEU A 93 4.57 3.94 1.29
CA LEU A 93 4.25 2.59 0.77
C LEU A 93 2.77 2.26 0.94
N ALA A 94 2.21 2.53 2.12
CA ALA A 94 0.79 2.33 2.40
C ALA A 94 -0.08 3.14 1.43
N ASN A 95 0.22 4.43 1.25
CA ASN A 95 -0.54 5.30 0.34
C ASN A 95 -0.48 4.82 -1.12
N ILE A 96 0.67 4.35 -1.58
CA ILE A 96 0.81 3.79 -2.94
C ILE A 96 -0.06 2.54 -3.10
N ARG A 97 -0.03 1.63 -2.12
CA ARG A 97 -0.82 0.39 -2.14
C ARG A 97 -2.31 0.68 -2.07
N ASN A 98 -2.75 1.53 -1.15
CA ASN A 98 -4.16 1.91 -0.99
C ASN A 98 -4.69 2.57 -2.27
N ASN A 99 -3.96 3.53 -2.83
CA ASN A 99 -4.34 4.17 -4.10
C ASN A 99 -4.46 3.16 -5.24
N TYR A 100 -3.54 2.19 -5.33
CA TYR A 100 -3.61 1.15 -6.37
C TYR A 100 -4.84 0.24 -6.18
N LEU A 101 -5.11 -0.18 -4.95
CA LEU A 101 -6.29 -0.99 -4.62
C LEU A 101 -7.58 -0.24 -4.94
N HIS A 102 -7.72 1.01 -4.48
CA HIS A 102 -8.90 1.83 -4.78
C HIS A 102 -9.12 1.96 -6.29
N LYS A 103 -8.08 2.29 -7.07
CA LYS A 103 -8.20 2.37 -8.53
C LYS A 103 -8.63 1.05 -9.16
N THR A 104 -8.08 -0.07 -8.69
CA THR A 104 -8.42 -1.42 -9.18
C THR A 104 -9.89 -1.74 -8.88
N THR A 105 -10.33 -1.57 -7.63
CA THR A 105 -11.72 -1.81 -7.22
C THR A 105 -12.67 -0.89 -7.96
N THR A 106 -12.35 0.40 -8.12
CA THR A 106 -13.17 1.33 -8.90
C THR A 106 -13.27 0.90 -10.37
N SER A 107 -12.18 0.44 -10.99
CA SER A 107 -12.21 -0.08 -12.36
C SER A 107 -13.13 -1.29 -12.48
N ILE A 108 -13.08 -2.21 -11.51
CA ILE A 108 -13.94 -3.41 -11.49
C ILE A 108 -15.41 -3.00 -11.29
N VAL A 109 -15.72 -2.20 -10.27
CA VAL A 109 -17.10 -1.81 -9.96
C VAL A 109 -17.75 -1.00 -11.09
N LYS A 110 -16.97 -0.19 -11.82
CA LYS A 110 -17.45 0.55 -13.00
C LYS A 110 -17.98 -0.33 -14.12
N THR A 111 -17.61 -1.61 -14.17
CA THR A 111 -18.17 -2.56 -15.15
C THR A 111 -19.61 -2.98 -14.82
N LYS A 112 -20.11 -2.64 -13.62
CA LYS A 112 -21.47 -2.92 -13.13
C LYS A 112 -21.89 -4.38 -13.33
N PRO A 113 -21.09 -5.37 -12.90
CA PRO A 113 -21.46 -6.76 -13.09
C PRO A 113 -22.64 -7.10 -12.18
N TYR A 114 -23.58 -7.90 -12.68
CA TYR A 114 -24.67 -8.44 -11.87
C TYR A 114 -24.15 -9.37 -10.76
N ARG A 115 -23.05 -10.09 -11.04
CA ARG A 115 -22.42 -11.02 -10.11
C ARG A 115 -20.90 -10.98 -10.21
N VAL A 116 -20.22 -11.09 -9.08
CA VAL A 116 -18.76 -11.23 -8.95
C VAL A 116 -18.43 -12.47 -8.15
#